data_AF-A0A399CXG4-F1
#
_entry.id   AF-A0A399CXG4-F1
#
_cell.length_a   1.000
_cell.length_b   1.000
_cell.length_c   1.000
_cell.angle_alpha   90.00
_cell.angle_beta   90.00
_cell.angle_gamma   90.00
#
_symmetry.space_group_name_H-M   'P 1'
#
loop_
_entity.id
_entity.type
_entity.pdbx_description
1 polymer ?
#
loop_
_entity_poly.entity_id
_entity_poly.type
_entity_poly.pdbx_seq_one_letter_code
_entity_poly.pdbx_strand_id
1 'polypeptide(L)'
;MYNPVNRYLKYILVLLAVFYLSGCRSDSGGGDFFLVKVIGKGVDCNETYLVKFQEEDEERVSKYMEGMNTHFPVFYANNLPEKFKEKGRTLKVKLYECQQGELPLCTAKDPGFGSVCIESATAISLAMPWMLF
;
A
#
# COMPACT_ATOMS: atom_id res chain seq x y z
N MET A 1 32.29 5.79 -52.62
CA MET A 1 32.60 5.56 -51.18
C MET A 1 31.28 5.43 -50.44
N TYR A 2 30.89 4.20 -50.11
CA TYR A 2 29.64 3.89 -49.39
C TYR A 2 29.95 3.87 -47.90
N ASN A 3 29.46 4.86 -47.15
CA ASN A 3 29.81 5.03 -45.73
C ASN A 3 28.96 4.10 -44.85
N PRO A 4 29.54 3.04 -44.24
CA PRO A 4 28.78 2.01 -43.52
C PRO A 4 28.10 2.53 -42.24
N VAL A 5 28.48 3.71 -41.76
CA VAL A 5 27.96 4.34 -40.53
C VAL A 5 26.44 4.62 -40.63
N ASN A 6 25.93 4.96 -41.82
CA ASN A 6 24.52 5.30 -42.02
C ASN A 6 23.57 4.07 -41.95
N ARG A 7 24.10 2.86 -42.07
CA ARG A 7 23.28 1.64 -41.96
C ARG A 7 22.95 1.34 -40.50
N TYR A 8 23.91 1.45 -39.60
CA TYR A 8 23.73 1.21 -38.16
C TYR A 8 23.00 2.34 -37.43
N LEU A 9 23.18 3.59 -37.88
CA LEU A 9 22.48 4.76 -37.34
C LEU A 9 20.96 4.61 -37.39
N LYS A 10 20.42 4.02 -38.46
CA LYS A 10 18.99 3.76 -38.62
C LYS A 10 18.46 2.74 -37.60
N TYR A 11 19.22 1.67 -37.32
CA TYR A 11 18.82 0.65 -36.35
C TYR A 11 18.88 1.17 -34.91
N ILE A 12 19.87 2.01 -34.59
CA ILE A 12 20.00 2.65 -33.27
C ILE A 12 18.82 3.58 -33.00
N LEU A 13 18.37 4.35 -34.01
CA LEU A 13 17.20 5.23 -33.91
C LEU A 13 15.89 4.46 -33.66
N VAL A 14 15.72 3.30 -34.29
CA VAL A 14 14.55 2.43 -34.07
C VAL A 14 14.56 1.83 -32.67
N LEU A 15 15.73 1.38 -32.18
CA LEU A 15 15.87 0.85 -30.81
C LEU A 15 15.54 1.91 -29.75
N LEU A 16 16.03 3.14 -29.91
CA LEU A 16 15.73 4.25 -28.99
C LEU A 16 14.23 4.59 -28.97
N ALA A 17 13.55 4.55 -30.13
CA ALA A 17 12.11 4.79 -30.21
C ALA A 17 11.27 3.75 -29.46
N VAL A 18 11.69 2.48 -29.46
CA VAL A 18 10.99 1.41 -28.71
C VAL A 18 11.10 1.62 -27.20
N PHE A 19 12.25 2.08 -26.70
CA PHE A 19 12.44 2.40 -25.27
C PHE A 19 11.55 3.54 -24.79
N TYR A 20 11.29 4.55 -25.64
CA TYR A 20 10.37 5.64 -25.29
C TYR A 20 8.91 5.20 -25.20
N LEU A 21 8.51 4.16 -25.94
CA LEU A 21 7.13 3.67 -25.93
C LEU A 21 6.81 2.76 -24.74
N SER A 22 7.82 2.16 -24.08
CA SER A 22 7.62 1.38 -22.86
C SER A 22 7.42 2.22 -21.59
N GLY A 23 7.49 3.55 -21.68
CA GLY A 23 7.58 4.47 -20.53
C GLY A 23 6.27 5.00 -19.94
N CYS A 24 5.09 4.54 -20.36
CA CYS A 24 3.83 4.97 -19.74
C CYS A 24 2.89 3.78 -19.50
N ARG A 25 3.07 3.12 -18.35
CA ARG A 25 1.99 2.35 -17.72
C ARG A 25 1.15 3.36 -16.95
N SER A 26 0.06 3.81 -17.57
CA SER A 26 -0.92 4.69 -16.91
C SER A 26 -1.49 3.96 -15.70
N ASP A 27 -1.15 4.47 -14.52
CA ASP A 27 -1.73 4.05 -13.26
C ASP A 27 -3.21 4.47 -13.29
N SER A 28 -4.10 3.48 -13.38
CA SER A 28 -5.53 3.75 -13.28
C SER A 28 -5.80 4.17 -11.85
N GLY A 29 -5.97 5.46 -11.62
CA GLY A 29 -6.45 6.03 -10.37
C GLY A 29 -7.87 5.56 -10.05
N GLY A 30 -8.01 4.29 -9.66
CA GLY A 30 -9.06 3.83 -8.77
C GLY A 30 -8.51 4.02 -7.37
N GLY A 31 -9.10 4.93 -6.60
CA GLY A 31 -8.80 5.09 -5.18
C GLY A 31 -9.24 3.84 -4.45
N ASP A 32 -8.38 2.83 -4.48
CA ASP A 32 -8.65 1.47 -4.10
C ASP A 32 -8.67 1.40 -2.57
N PHE A 33 -9.87 1.55 -2.00
CA PHE A 33 -10.05 1.45 -0.56
C PHE A 33 -9.81 0.01 -0.09
N PHE A 34 -9.27 -0.14 1.11
CA PHE A 34 -9.08 -1.42 1.79
C PHE A 34 -9.88 -1.47 3.08
N LEU A 35 -10.43 -2.65 3.37
CA LEU A 35 -11.03 -2.92 4.67
C LEU A 35 -9.96 -3.39 5.64
N VAL A 36 -9.77 -2.63 6.71
CA VAL A 36 -8.82 -2.97 7.76
C VAL A 36 -9.47 -2.97 9.13
N LYS A 37 -8.96 -3.81 10.03
CA LYS A 37 -9.37 -3.89 11.42
C LYS A 37 -8.23 -3.49 12.32
N VAL A 38 -8.49 -2.56 13.23
CA VAL A 38 -7.51 -2.13 14.23
C VAL A 38 -7.33 -3.24 15.27
N ILE A 39 -6.12 -3.80 15.36
CA ILE A 39 -5.82 -4.92 16.28
C ILE A 39 -5.41 -4.40 17.66
N GLY A 40 -4.74 -3.25 17.71
CA GLY A 40 -4.26 -2.64 18.94
C GLY A 40 -2.95 -1.90 18.74
N LYS A 41 -2.30 -1.53 19.85
CA LYS A 41 -0.99 -0.88 19.84
C LYS A 41 0.11 -1.92 19.59
N GLY A 42 1.05 -1.60 18.71
CA GLY A 42 2.24 -2.43 18.49
C GLY A 42 3.20 -2.35 19.68
N VAL A 43 4.01 -3.39 19.87
CA VAL A 43 4.94 -3.49 21.00
C VAL A 43 6.22 -2.68 20.74
N ASP A 44 6.66 -2.60 19.49
CA ASP A 44 7.99 -2.07 19.13
C ASP A 44 7.98 -0.56 18.91
N CYS A 45 6.87 -0.05 18.38
CA CYS A 45 6.68 1.35 18.07
C CYS A 45 5.67 1.97 19.02
N ASN A 46 6.16 2.42 20.18
CA ASN A 46 5.37 3.08 21.20
C ASN A 46 4.56 4.22 20.52
N GLU A 47 3.23 4.04 20.47
CA GLU A 47 2.19 4.93 19.89
C GLU A 47 1.69 4.58 18.47
N THR A 48 2.29 3.59 17.80
CA THR A 48 1.81 3.10 16.51
C THR A 48 0.80 1.96 16.69
N TYR A 49 -0.29 2.00 15.92
CA TYR A 49 -1.33 0.98 15.95
C TYR A 49 -1.14 -0.02 14.82
N LEU A 50 -1.45 -1.28 15.09
CA LEU A 50 -1.47 -2.36 14.11
C LEU A 50 -2.85 -2.46 13.49
N VAL A 51 -2.88 -2.56 12.16
CA VAL A 51 -4.08 -2.81 11.37
C VAL A 51 -3.94 -4.14 10.63
N LYS A 52 -5.01 -4.94 10.63
CA LYS A 52 -5.11 -6.18 9.85
C LYS A 52 -6.00 -5.94 8.64
N PHE A 53 -5.56 -6.28 7.44
CA PHE A 53 -6.44 -6.29 6.27
C PHE A 53 -7.45 -7.44 6.39
N GLN A 54 -8.70 -7.17 6.01
CA GLN A 54 -9.76 -8.17 6.05
C GLN A 54 -9.74 -9.08 4.82
N GLU A 55 -10.19 -10.32 4.99
CA GLU A 55 -10.19 -11.38 3.98
C GLU A 55 -11.14 -11.11 2.80
N GLU A 56 -12.10 -10.20 2.98
CA GLU A 56 -13.03 -9.77 1.92
C GLU A 56 -12.30 -9.17 0.70
N ASP A 57 -11.04 -8.74 0.85
CA ASP A 57 -10.18 -8.19 -0.20
C ASP A 57 -8.94 -9.09 -0.50
N GLU A 58 -9.00 -10.40 -0.23
CA GLU A 58 -7.86 -11.34 -0.30
C GLU A 58 -6.96 -11.20 -1.55
N GLU A 59 -7.53 -11.11 -2.75
CA GLU A 59 -6.75 -10.98 -4.00
C GLU A 59 -5.97 -9.66 -4.05
N ARG A 60 -6.61 -8.56 -3.65
CA ARG A 60 -6.01 -7.22 -3.65
C ARG A 60 -4.97 -7.09 -2.54
N VAL A 61 -5.26 -7.64 -1.38
CA VAL A 61 -4.34 -7.73 -0.25
C VAL A 61 -3.11 -8.55 -0.62
N SER A 62 -3.28 -9.70 -1.27
CA SER A 62 -2.17 -10.55 -1.72
C SER A 62 -1.26 -9.82 -2.70
N LYS A 63 -1.84 -9.15 -3.71
CA LYS A 63 -1.06 -8.35 -4.68
C LYS A 63 -0.31 -7.19 -4.02
N TYR A 64 -0.93 -6.52 -3.05
CA TYR A 64 -0.29 -5.44 -2.28
C TYR A 64 0.86 -5.99 -1.40
N MET A 65 0.65 -7.15 -0.78
CA MET A 65 1.64 -7.86 0.03
C MET A 65 2.84 -8.36 -0.78
N GLU A 66 2.61 -8.88 -1.99
CA GLU A 66 3.67 -9.23 -2.95
C GLU A 66 4.54 -8.01 -3.28
N GLY A 67 3.92 -6.85 -3.54
CA GLY A 67 4.64 -5.61 -3.82
C GLY A 67 5.50 -5.11 -2.65
N MET A 68 5.14 -5.44 -1.41
CA MET A 68 5.86 -5.07 -0.20
C MET A 68 6.75 -6.18 0.37
N ASN A 69 6.83 -7.35 -0.28
CA ASN A 69 7.55 -8.52 0.21
C ASN A 69 7.16 -8.92 1.65
N THR A 70 5.89 -8.79 2.02
CA THR A 70 5.38 -9.23 3.33
C THR A 70 4.47 -10.45 3.19
N HIS A 71 4.50 -11.32 4.21
CA HIS A 71 3.72 -12.56 4.24
C HIS A 71 2.54 -12.49 5.22
N PHE A 72 2.45 -11.41 6.01
CA PHE A 72 1.38 -11.21 6.97
C PHE A 72 0.52 -9.98 6.61
N PRO A 73 -0.82 -10.08 6.64
CA PRO A 73 -1.73 -8.97 6.33
C PRO A 73 -1.84 -7.98 7.50
N VAL A 74 -0.79 -7.86 8.31
CA VAL A 74 -0.73 -7.02 9.51
C VAL A 74 0.34 -5.97 9.32
N PHE A 75 -0.03 -4.71 9.54
CA PHE A 75 0.81 -3.57 9.23
C PHE A 75 0.74 -2.52 10.33
N TYR A 76 1.85 -1.80 10.50
CA TYR A 76 1.91 -0.59 11.29
C TYR A 76 1.22 0.56 10.56
N ALA A 77 0.21 1.16 11.18
CA ALA A 77 -0.47 2.35 10.67
C ALA A 77 0.14 3.62 11.26
N ASN A 78 1.03 4.25 10.50
CA ASN A 78 1.92 5.31 11.01
C ASN A 78 1.18 6.60 11.37
N ASN A 79 0.20 6.97 10.56
CA ASN A 79 -0.52 8.25 10.67
C ASN A 79 -2.02 8.04 11.01
N LEU A 80 -2.37 6.95 11.69
CA LEU A 80 -3.76 6.65 12.04
C LEU A 80 -4.34 7.77 12.96
N PRO A 81 -5.43 8.45 12.56
CA PRO A 81 -6.04 9.49 13.38
C PRO A 81 -6.51 8.97 14.74
N GLU A 82 -6.35 9.76 15.81
CA GLU A 82 -6.70 9.32 17.18
C GLU A 82 -8.14 8.83 17.33
N LYS A 83 -9.08 9.45 16.62
CA LYS A 83 -10.50 9.04 16.58
C LYS A 83 -10.74 7.61 16.12
N PHE A 84 -9.74 6.97 15.50
CA PHE A 84 -9.79 5.59 15.02
C PHE A 84 -8.80 4.66 15.73
N LYS A 85 -8.03 5.15 16.72
CA LYS A 85 -7.07 4.38 17.53
C LYS A 85 -7.78 3.52 18.59
N GLU A 86 -8.80 2.78 18.19
CA GLU A 86 -9.62 1.95 19.06
C GLU A 86 -9.57 0.50 18.58
N LYS A 87 -9.21 -0.41 19.49
CA LYS A 87 -9.09 -1.83 19.19
C LYS A 87 -10.44 -2.42 18.77
N GLY A 88 -10.42 -3.25 17.72
CA GLY A 88 -11.57 -3.97 17.19
C GLY A 88 -12.35 -3.18 16.14
N ARG A 89 -12.01 -1.91 15.89
CA ARG A 89 -12.72 -1.06 14.94
C ARG A 89 -12.38 -1.41 13.50
N THR A 90 -13.41 -1.56 12.68
CA THR A 90 -13.28 -1.76 11.23
C THR A 90 -13.30 -0.41 10.52
N LEU A 91 -12.32 -0.20 9.66
CA LEU A 91 -12.11 1.02 8.92
C LEU A 91 -12.03 0.70 7.42
N LYS A 92 -12.63 1.57 6.62
CA LYS A 92 -12.35 1.68 5.21
C LYS A 92 -11.23 2.70 5.04
N VAL A 93 -10.06 2.28 4.59
CA VAL A 93 -8.88 3.14 4.46
C VAL A 93 -8.45 3.25 3.01
N LYS A 94 -8.01 4.44 2.63
CA LYS A 94 -7.26 4.66 1.39
C LYS A 94 -5.80 4.82 1.77
N LEU A 95 -4.92 4.09 1.08
CA LEU A 95 -3.49 4.05 1.38
C LEU A 95 -2.72 4.89 0.36
N TYR A 96 -1.56 5.39 0.80
CA TYR A 96 -0.56 6.01 -0.06
C TYR A 96 0.83 5.53 0.34
N GLU A 97 1.81 5.79 -0.53
CA GLU A 97 3.21 5.48 -0.25
C GLU A 97 3.75 6.42 0.84
N CYS A 98 4.19 5.84 1.96
CA CYS A 98 4.76 6.60 3.07
C CYS A 98 6.00 7.37 2.62
N GLN A 99 6.10 8.66 2.99
CA GLN A 99 7.34 9.40 2.81
C GLN A 99 8.39 8.96 3.84
N GLN A 100 9.68 9.16 3.54
CA GLN A 100 10.78 8.74 4.42
C GLN A 100 10.66 9.28 5.86
N GLY A 101 10.07 10.47 6.05
CA GLY A 101 9.86 11.06 7.38
C GLY A 101 8.65 10.48 8.15
N GLU A 102 7.77 9.74 7.49
CA GLU A 102 6.56 9.14 8.09
C GLU A 102 6.79 7.68 8.50
N LEU A 103 7.90 7.08 8.09
CA LEU A 103 8.28 5.74 8.48
C LEU A 103 8.87 5.77 9.90
N PRO A 104 8.28 5.05 10.87
CA PRO A 104 8.74 5.08 12.23
C PRO A 104 10.08 4.36 12.34
N LEU A 105 11.07 4.97 13.00
CA LEU A 105 12.43 4.42 13.15
C LEU A 105 12.47 3.07 13.89
N CYS A 106 11.41 2.74 14.62
CA CYS A 106 11.28 1.53 15.43
C CYS A 106 10.89 0.29 14.62
N THR A 107 10.39 0.41 13.38
CA THR A 107 10.13 -0.77 12.52
C THR A 107 11.40 -1.45 12.04
N ALA A 108 12.57 -0.85 12.25
CA ALA A 108 13.87 -1.49 12.00
C ALA A 108 14.15 -2.68 12.94
N LYS A 109 13.41 -2.84 14.05
CA LYS A 109 13.66 -3.87 15.05
C LYS A 109 12.85 -5.15 14.87
N ASP A 110 11.74 -5.09 14.15
CA ASP A 110 10.86 -6.25 13.98
C ASP A 110 10.74 -6.63 12.48
N PRO A 111 11.45 -7.68 12.02
CA PRO A 111 11.57 -8.01 10.61
C PRO A 111 10.28 -8.57 9.96
N GLY A 112 9.13 -8.51 10.64
CA GLY A 112 7.92 -9.21 10.23
C GLY A 112 6.78 -8.35 9.68
N PHE A 113 6.66 -7.08 10.09
CA PHE A 113 5.47 -6.27 9.78
C PHE A 113 5.82 -5.03 8.96
N GLY A 114 5.16 -4.90 7.80
CA GLY A 114 5.26 -3.72 6.96
C GLY A 114 4.63 -2.49 7.62
N SER A 115 4.85 -1.32 7.01
CA SER A 115 4.23 -0.06 7.42
C SER A 115 3.33 0.47 6.32
N VAL A 116 2.20 1.08 6.70
CA VAL A 116 1.25 1.69 5.78
C VAL A 116 0.91 3.11 6.24
N CYS A 117 0.70 3.99 5.27
CA CYS A 117 0.25 5.35 5.50
C CYS A 117 -1.15 5.53 4.91
N ILE A 118 -2.00 6.17 5.70
CA ILE A 118 -3.44 6.29 5.47
C ILE A 118 -3.74 7.70 4.97
N GLU A 119 -4.20 7.81 3.74
CA GLU A 119 -4.61 9.09 3.14
C GLU A 119 -5.98 9.51 3.69
N SER A 120 -6.90 8.55 3.78
CA SER A 120 -8.23 8.77 4.36
C SER A 120 -8.72 7.51 5.07
N ALA A 121 -9.47 7.70 6.15
CA ALA A 121 -10.09 6.62 6.90
C ALA A 121 -11.54 6.97 7.25
N THR A 122 -12.43 6.01 7.01
CA THR A 122 -13.85 6.09 7.37
C THR A 122 -14.19 4.89 8.22
N ALA A 123 -14.76 5.11 9.41
CA ALA A 123 -15.24 4.01 10.22
C ALA A 123 -16.46 3.36 9.57
N ILE A 124 -16.44 2.03 9.48
CA ILE A 124 -17.61 1.27 9.08
C ILE A 124 -18.33 0.90 10.37
N SER A 125 -19.48 1.54 10.59
CA SER A 125 -20.45 1.01 11.54
C SER A 125 -21.06 -0.22 10.90
N LEU A 126 -20.57 -1.41 11.26
CA LEU A 126 -21.38 -2.61 11.07
C LEU A 126 -22.57 -2.42 12.00
N ALA A 127 -23.69 -1.93 11.43
CA ALA A 127 -24.96 -1.94 12.12
C ALA A 127 -25.16 -3.37 12.64
N MET A 128 -25.10 -3.55 13.96
CA MET A 128 -25.43 -4.81 14.60
C MET A 128 -26.83 -5.21 14.13
N PRO A 129 -27.04 -6.35 13.47
CA PRO A 129 -28.36 -6.78 13.04
C PRO A 129 -29.22 -7.31 14.20
N TRP A 130 -29.04 -6.79 15.43
CA TRP A 130 -29.65 -7.30 16.66
C TRP A 130 -30.45 -6.21 17.37
N MET A 131 -31.46 -5.68 16.69
CA MET A 131 -32.64 -5.06 17.32
C MET A 131 -33.86 -5.25 16.41
N LEU A 132 -34.22 -6.51 16.14
CA LEU A 132 -35.60 -6.87 15.85
C LEU A 132 -35.89 -8.18 16.58
N PHE A 133 -36.88 -8.10 17.47
CA PHE A 133 -37.47 -9.11 18.35
C PHE A 133 -36.80 -9.38 19.69
#